data_AF-A0A4Q3WBX1-F1
#
_entry.id   AF-A0A4Q3WBX1-F1
#
_cell.length_a   1.000
_cell.length_b   1.000
_cell.length_c   1.000
_cell.angle_alpha   90.00
_cell.angle_beta   90.00
_cell.angle_gamma   90.00
#
_symmetry.space_group_name_H-M   'P 1'
#
loop_
_entity.id
_entity.type
_entity.pdbx_description
1 polymer ?
#
loop_
_entity_poly.entity_id
_entity_poly.type
_entity_poly.pdbx_seq_one_letter_code
_entity_poly.pdbx_strand_id
1 'polypeptide(L)'
;MARWLASGLVLASLIFTPVVSIAQASADASLVESINRDCRLKDGTLALVGNEVRLQPPPDEDFESLECALDRLKKSTGLKFGFVGNELDPDTVLSRPLRYIAEGTRSQISALSNAALAEKWTVIMRALGSHGLTLLQFESGLGMTNAQSERLLNRIWKKEFGDIAFGQAPQKLSAPDYVSD
;
A
#
# COMPACT_ATOMS: atom_id res chain seq x y z
N MET A 1 -49.03 24.94 -56.90
CA MET A 1 -48.93 24.58 -55.46
C MET A 1 -48.00 23.38 -55.35
N ALA A 2 -47.00 23.25 -54.48
CA ALA A 2 -46.21 24.11 -53.61
C ALA A 2 -44.92 23.30 -53.34
N ARG A 3 -43.74 23.89 -53.55
CA ARG A 3 -42.42 23.29 -53.26
C ARG A 3 -42.16 23.36 -51.75
N TRP A 4 -41.69 22.28 -51.14
CA TRP A 4 -41.07 22.29 -49.81
C TRP A 4 -39.67 21.70 -49.89
N LEU A 5 -38.69 22.50 -49.43
CA LEU A 5 -37.27 22.15 -49.29
C LEU A 5 -37.04 21.60 -47.88
N ALA A 6 -36.38 20.44 -47.79
CA ALA A 6 -35.92 19.87 -46.54
C ALA A 6 -34.53 20.44 -46.21
N SER A 7 -34.43 21.20 -45.11
CA SER A 7 -33.17 21.66 -44.54
C SER A 7 -32.63 20.60 -43.57
N GLY A 8 -31.54 19.93 -43.96
CA GLY A 8 -30.76 19.07 -43.08
C GLY A 8 -29.80 19.89 -42.23
N LEU A 9 -29.93 19.81 -40.91
CA LEU A 9 -29.02 20.41 -39.94
C LEU A 9 -27.93 19.38 -39.59
N VAL A 10 -26.69 19.65 -39.98
CA VAL A 10 -25.53 18.82 -39.63
C VAL A 10 -25.04 19.24 -38.23
N LEU A 11 -25.21 18.38 -37.23
CA LEU A 11 -24.57 18.55 -35.92
C LEU A 11 -23.06 18.26 -36.06
N ALA A 12 -22.25 19.30 -35.95
CA ALA A 12 -20.80 19.18 -35.82
C ALA A 12 -20.43 18.84 -34.36
N SER A 13 -20.02 17.61 -34.12
CA SER A 13 -19.46 17.17 -32.84
C SER A 13 -18.05 17.73 -32.66
N LEU A 14 -17.89 18.72 -31.78
CA LEU A 14 -16.59 19.23 -31.35
C LEU A 14 -15.97 18.25 -30.35
N ILE A 15 -14.92 17.55 -30.79
CA ILE A 15 -14.11 16.66 -29.96
C ILE A 15 -13.14 17.56 -29.18
N PHE A 16 -13.40 17.79 -27.90
CA PHE A 16 -12.48 18.47 -26.99
C PHE A 16 -11.34 17.51 -26.62
N THR A 17 -10.15 17.71 -27.20
CA THR A 17 -8.93 17.10 -26.69
C THR A 17 -8.32 17.99 -25.60
N PRO A 18 -8.06 17.50 -24.38
CA PRO A 18 -7.38 18.29 -23.37
C PRO A 18 -5.91 18.45 -23.77
N VAL A 19 -5.56 19.64 -24.27
CA VAL A 19 -4.17 20.05 -24.46
C VAL A 19 -3.59 20.34 -23.08
N VAL A 20 -2.85 19.38 -22.53
CA VAL A 20 -1.97 19.67 -21.38
C VAL A 20 -0.89 20.62 -21.89
N SER A 21 -0.92 21.86 -21.41
CA SER A 21 -0.03 22.91 -21.88
C SER A 21 1.40 22.64 -21.39
N ILE A 22 2.36 22.58 -22.31
CA ILE A 22 3.79 22.31 -22.04
C ILE A 22 4.38 23.29 -21.01
N ALA A 23 3.85 24.53 -20.97
CA ALA A 23 4.24 25.55 -20.00
C ALA A 23 3.92 25.17 -18.54
N GLN A 24 2.87 24.39 -18.31
CA GLN A 24 2.44 23.99 -16.97
C GLN A 24 3.34 22.87 -16.43
N ALA A 25 3.72 21.91 -17.28
CA ALA A 25 4.67 20.85 -16.91
C ALA A 25 6.05 21.40 -16.51
N SER A 26 6.53 22.48 -17.16
CA SER A 26 7.79 23.12 -16.78
C SER A 26 7.72 23.89 -15.45
N ALA A 27 6.56 24.49 -15.14
CA ALA A 27 6.36 25.19 -13.87
C ALA A 27 6.28 24.21 -12.70
N ASP A 28 5.58 23.09 -12.90
CA ASP A 28 5.45 22.01 -11.93
C ASP A 28 6.81 21.35 -11.61
N ALA A 29 7.64 21.09 -12.62
CA ALA A 29 8.98 20.56 -12.43
C ALA A 29 9.87 21.54 -11.66
N SER A 30 9.82 22.84 -12.01
CA SER A 30 10.57 23.88 -11.30
C SER A 30 10.14 24.02 -9.84
N LEU A 31 8.85 23.83 -9.54
CA LEU A 31 8.34 23.86 -8.18
C LEU A 31 8.87 22.68 -7.36
N VAL A 32 8.80 21.46 -7.88
CA VAL A 32 9.31 20.25 -7.21
C VAL A 32 10.81 20.38 -6.92
N GLU A 33 11.60 20.84 -7.91
CA GLU A 33 13.04 21.09 -7.75
C GLU A 33 13.32 22.11 -6.64
N SER A 34 12.52 23.19 -6.58
CA SER A 34 12.66 24.21 -5.53
C SER A 34 12.35 23.67 -4.15
N ILE A 35 11.38 22.75 -4.01
CA ILE A 35 11.02 22.14 -2.73
C ILE A 35 12.13 21.18 -2.29
N ASN A 36 12.64 20.33 -3.19
CA ASN A 36 13.75 19.42 -2.89
C ASN A 36 14.96 20.18 -2.32
N ARG A 37 15.36 21.26 -2.99
CA ARG A 37 16.48 22.09 -2.55
C ARG A 37 16.19 22.82 -1.23
N ASP A 38 15.05 23.51 -1.15
CA ASP A 38 14.77 24.40 -0.01
C ASP A 38 14.48 23.62 1.28
N CYS A 39 13.91 22.42 1.16
CA CYS A 39 13.66 21.51 2.29
C CYS A 39 14.78 20.48 2.48
N ARG A 40 15.90 20.59 1.75
CA ARG A 40 17.09 19.72 1.89
C ARG A 40 16.78 18.23 1.81
N LEU A 41 15.82 17.87 0.95
CA LEU A 41 15.49 16.47 0.70
C LEU A 41 16.64 15.79 -0.02
N LYS A 42 16.80 14.49 0.21
CA LYS A 42 17.71 13.67 -0.58
C LYS A 42 17.18 13.51 -2.01
N ASP A 43 18.10 13.29 -2.94
CA ASP A 43 17.76 13.09 -4.34
C ASP A 43 16.79 11.91 -4.50
N GLY A 44 15.72 12.13 -5.26
CA GLY A 44 14.69 11.13 -5.49
C GLY A 44 13.56 11.11 -4.45
N THR A 45 13.65 11.88 -3.36
CA THR A 45 12.58 11.94 -2.35
C THR A 45 11.28 12.55 -2.91
N LEU A 46 11.36 13.58 -3.76
CA LEU A 46 10.22 14.02 -4.57
C LEU A 46 10.51 13.88 -6.06
N ALA A 47 9.56 13.32 -6.79
CA ALA A 47 9.61 13.22 -8.25
C ALA A 47 8.28 13.64 -8.88
N LEU A 48 8.34 14.32 -10.02
CA LEU A 48 7.16 14.62 -10.83
C LEU A 48 6.98 13.55 -11.91
N VAL A 49 5.83 12.88 -11.94
CA VAL A 49 5.45 11.91 -12.97
C VAL A 49 4.17 12.38 -13.64
N GLY A 50 4.29 12.99 -14.82
CA GLY A 50 3.15 13.66 -15.48
C GLY A 50 2.72 14.89 -14.69
N ASN A 51 1.51 14.86 -14.11
CA ASN A 51 0.99 15.90 -13.21
C ASN A 51 0.86 15.45 -11.74
N GLU A 52 1.49 14.33 -11.41
CA GLU A 52 1.50 13.74 -10.06
C GLU A 52 2.87 13.94 -9.43
N VAL A 53 2.89 14.51 -8.23
CA VAL A 53 4.08 14.52 -7.37
C VAL A 53 4.07 13.25 -6.54
N ARG A 54 5.15 12.49 -6.65
CA ARG A 54 5.42 11.28 -5.87
C ARG A 54 6.40 11.60 -4.77
N LEU A 55 6.05 11.21 -3.55
CA LEU A 55 6.90 11.28 -2.37
C LEU A 55 7.45 9.88 -2.06
N GLN A 56 8.77 9.71 -2.12
CA GLN A 56 9.53 8.47 -1.96
C GLN A 56 10.76 8.69 -1.06
N PRO A 57 10.58 8.94 0.25
CA PRO A 57 11.71 9.17 1.15
C PRO A 57 12.57 7.92 1.29
N PRO A 58 13.92 8.04 1.27
CA PRO A 58 14.79 6.96 1.70
C PRO A 58 14.55 6.62 3.19
N PRO A 59 14.92 5.41 3.65
CA PRO A 59 14.64 4.94 5.00
C PRO A 59 15.29 5.77 6.12
N ASP A 60 16.30 6.57 5.77
CA ASP A 60 17.05 7.45 6.67
C ASP A 60 16.81 8.94 6.31
N GLU A 61 15.70 9.26 5.65
CA GLU A 61 15.31 10.65 5.40
C GLU A 61 14.94 11.35 6.70
N ASP A 62 15.36 12.62 6.81
CA ASP A 62 15.07 13.41 8.00
C ASP A 62 13.59 13.81 8.06
N PHE A 63 12.99 13.66 9.25
CA PHE A 63 11.57 13.95 9.44
C PHE A 63 11.24 15.44 9.26
N GLU A 64 12.10 16.35 9.72
CA GLU A 64 11.87 17.79 9.60
C GLU A 64 11.94 18.23 8.13
N SER A 65 12.86 17.64 7.36
CA SER A 65 12.94 17.84 5.90
C SER A 65 11.65 17.40 5.19
N LEU A 66 11.07 16.27 5.59
CA LEU A 66 9.79 15.79 5.04
C LEU A 66 8.60 16.68 5.42
N GLU A 67 8.55 17.15 6.67
CA GLU A 67 7.51 18.06 7.13
C GLU A 67 7.53 19.38 6.35
N CYS A 68 8.73 19.95 6.16
CA CYS A 68 8.93 21.14 5.31
C CYS A 68 8.36 20.93 3.89
N ALA A 69 8.68 19.80 3.27
CA ALA A 69 8.28 19.49 1.91
C ALA A 69 6.76 19.34 1.81
N LEU A 70 6.15 18.58 2.74
CA LEU A 70 4.70 18.38 2.80
C LEU A 70 3.96 19.71 2.97
N ASP A 71 4.46 20.62 3.79
CA ASP A 71 3.83 21.92 4.02
C ASP A 71 3.92 22.86 2.81
N ARG A 72 4.98 22.76 2.01
CA ARG A 72 5.06 23.48 0.73
C ARG A 72 4.16 22.88 -0.33
N LEU A 73 4.12 21.56 -0.42
CA LEU A 73 3.25 20.84 -1.35
C LEU A 73 1.77 21.11 -1.05
N LYS A 74 1.34 21.14 0.20
CA LYS A 74 -0.05 21.51 0.56
C LYS A 74 -0.48 22.90 0.05
N LYS A 75 0.49 23.81 -0.14
CA LYS A 75 0.25 25.18 -0.62
C LYS A 75 0.26 25.29 -2.15
N SER A 76 0.70 24.24 -2.86
CA SER A 76 0.68 24.24 -4.33
C SER A 76 -0.68 23.82 -4.85
N THR A 77 -1.22 24.61 -5.79
CA THR A 77 -2.49 24.33 -6.45
C THR A 77 -2.24 23.69 -7.81
N GLY A 78 -2.94 22.60 -8.12
CA GLY A 78 -2.92 21.97 -9.46
C GLY A 78 -2.07 20.70 -9.58
N LEU A 79 -1.31 20.36 -8.53
CA LEU A 79 -0.56 19.10 -8.45
C LEU A 79 -1.39 18.02 -7.78
N LYS A 80 -1.36 16.81 -8.32
CA LYS A 80 -1.91 15.62 -7.66
C LYS A 80 -0.85 15.00 -6.76
N PHE A 81 -1.23 14.57 -5.56
CA PHE A 81 -0.33 13.89 -4.64
C PHE A 81 -0.52 12.38 -4.72
N GLY A 82 0.55 11.68 -5.07
CA GLY A 82 0.67 10.24 -4.87
C GLY A 82 1.61 9.99 -3.70
N PHE A 83 1.09 9.42 -2.61
CA PHE A 83 1.98 8.77 -1.65
C PHE A 83 2.40 7.46 -2.29
N VAL A 84 3.67 7.34 -2.65
CA VAL A 84 4.25 6.03 -2.87
C VAL A 84 4.50 5.52 -1.46
N GLY A 85 3.50 4.82 -0.92
CA GLY A 85 3.68 4.14 0.36
C GLY A 85 4.90 3.23 0.29
N ASN A 86 5.36 2.75 1.45
CA ASN A 86 6.18 1.54 1.58
C ASN A 86 5.41 0.31 1.04
N GLU A 87 4.86 0.40 -0.17
CA GLU A 87 4.31 -0.70 -0.92
C GLU A 87 5.49 -1.58 -1.24
N LEU A 88 5.70 -2.51 -0.32
CA LEU A 88 6.59 -3.64 -0.49
C LEU A 88 6.31 -4.20 -1.89
N ASP A 89 7.35 -4.23 -2.73
CA ASP A 89 7.25 -4.73 -4.10
C ASP A 89 6.51 -6.08 -4.07
N PRO A 90 5.39 -6.22 -4.81
CA PRO A 90 4.53 -7.40 -4.75
C PRO A 90 5.27 -8.71 -5.03
N ASP A 91 6.34 -8.64 -5.84
CA ASP A 91 7.14 -9.78 -6.26
C ASP A 91 8.34 -10.03 -5.35
N THR A 92 8.66 -9.09 -4.45
CA THR A 92 9.70 -9.29 -3.45
C THR A 92 9.33 -10.42 -2.49
N VAL A 93 10.26 -11.36 -2.35
CA VAL A 93 10.15 -12.48 -1.40
C VAL A 93 10.31 -11.96 0.02
N LEU A 94 9.45 -12.43 0.94
CA LEU A 94 9.52 -12.10 2.35
C LEU A 94 10.89 -12.51 2.92
N SER A 95 11.60 -11.53 3.51
CA SER A 95 12.93 -11.75 4.11
C SER A 95 12.87 -12.68 5.34
N ARG A 96 11.72 -12.73 6.01
CA ARG A 96 11.41 -13.65 7.11
C ARG A 96 9.95 -14.08 7.05
N PRO A 97 9.60 -15.29 7.49
CA PRO A 97 8.21 -15.69 7.57
C PRO A 97 7.41 -14.78 8.50
N LEU A 98 6.27 -14.29 8.02
CA LEU A 98 5.27 -13.63 8.87
C LEU A 98 4.66 -14.68 9.79
N ARG A 99 4.48 -14.36 11.07
CA ARG A 99 3.94 -15.29 12.08
C ARG A 99 2.78 -14.63 12.80
N TYR A 100 1.69 -15.36 12.96
CA TYR A 100 0.48 -14.89 13.64
C TYR A 100 -0.03 -15.92 14.63
N ILE A 101 -0.67 -15.42 15.69
CA ILE A 101 -1.49 -16.20 16.61
C ILE A 101 -2.90 -15.60 16.58
N ALA A 102 -3.88 -16.43 16.27
CA ALA A 102 -5.29 -16.07 16.22
C ALA A 102 -6.08 -16.82 17.28
N GLU A 103 -7.03 -16.15 17.90
CA GLU A 103 -8.00 -16.70 18.83
C GLU A 103 -9.43 -16.41 18.35
N GLY A 104 -10.29 -17.41 18.40
CA GLY A 104 -11.70 -17.25 18.05
C GLY A 104 -12.50 -18.51 18.33
N THR A 105 -13.76 -18.52 17.92
CA THR A 105 -14.57 -19.74 18.03
C THR A 105 -14.02 -20.85 17.12
N ARG A 106 -14.40 -22.11 17.43
CA ARG A 106 -13.96 -23.28 16.66
C ARG A 106 -14.24 -23.17 15.16
N SER A 107 -15.41 -22.63 14.78
CA SER A 107 -15.81 -22.47 13.38
C SER A 107 -14.95 -21.40 12.67
N GLN A 108 -14.76 -20.25 13.30
CA GLN A 108 -13.93 -19.16 12.76
C GLN A 108 -12.49 -19.64 12.54
N ILE A 109 -11.91 -20.31 13.53
CA ILE A 109 -10.54 -20.81 13.44
C ILE A 109 -10.42 -21.96 12.42
N SER A 110 -11.47 -22.76 12.22
CA SER A 110 -11.47 -23.77 11.15
C SER A 110 -11.46 -23.10 9.78
N ALA A 111 -12.28 -22.07 9.59
CA ALA A 111 -12.34 -21.32 8.34
C ALA A 111 -11.01 -20.63 8.04
N LEU A 112 -10.41 -19.96 9.04
CA LEU A 112 -9.10 -19.32 8.91
C LEU A 112 -7.99 -20.34 8.60
N SER A 113 -7.97 -21.47 9.31
CA SER A 113 -6.98 -22.53 9.07
C SER A 113 -7.06 -23.10 7.65
N ASN A 114 -8.27 -23.33 7.14
CA ASN A 114 -8.48 -23.83 5.78
C ASN A 114 -8.04 -22.81 4.73
N ALA A 115 -8.35 -21.52 4.96
CA ALA A 115 -7.91 -20.45 4.07
C ALA A 115 -6.39 -20.29 4.08
N ALA A 116 -5.75 -20.37 5.26
CA ALA A 116 -4.30 -20.30 5.40
C ALA A 116 -3.62 -21.42 4.57
N LEU A 117 -4.08 -22.66 4.71
CA LEU A 117 -3.55 -23.79 3.93
C LEU A 117 -3.77 -23.61 2.42
N ALA A 118 -4.94 -23.12 2.00
CA ALA A 118 -5.23 -22.86 0.60
C ALA A 118 -4.30 -21.80 -0.02
N GLU A 119 -3.94 -20.78 0.78
CA GLU A 119 -2.99 -19.73 0.39
C GLU A 119 -1.52 -20.11 0.64
N LYS A 120 -1.24 -21.39 0.90
CA LYS A 120 0.10 -21.95 1.14
C LYS A 120 0.81 -21.37 2.37
N TRP A 121 0.05 -20.94 3.37
CA TRP A 121 0.56 -20.68 4.71
C TRP A 121 0.70 -21.99 5.47
N THR A 122 1.66 -22.04 6.39
CA THR A 122 1.91 -23.21 7.24
C THR A 122 1.13 -23.04 8.54
N VAL A 123 0.31 -24.03 8.89
CA VAL A 123 -0.32 -24.11 10.22
C VAL A 123 0.66 -24.81 11.17
N ILE A 124 1.11 -24.10 12.20
CA ILE A 124 2.08 -24.58 13.18
C ILE A 124 1.35 -25.31 14.32
N MET A 125 0.27 -24.73 14.81
CA MET A 125 -0.44 -25.25 15.97
C MET A 125 -1.91 -24.91 15.88
N ARG A 126 -2.74 -25.85 16.33
CA ARG A 126 -4.15 -25.62 16.61
C ARG A 126 -4.51 -26.22 17.96
N ALA A 127 -4.96 -25.38 18.89
CA ALA A 127 -5.27 -25.81 20.26
C ALA A 127 -6.67 -25.37 20.66
N LEU A 128 -7.39 -26.23 21.39
CA LEU A 128 -8.66 -25.87 22.01
C LEU A 128 -8.36 -25.21 23.36
N GLY A 129 -8.78 -23.97 23.53
CA GLY A 129 -8.71 -23.25 24.80
C GLY A 129 -9.86 -23.61 25.74
N SER A 130 -9.78 -23.12 26.97
CA SER A 130 -10.92 -23.13 27.89
C SER A 130 -12.05 -22.25 27.34
N HIS A 131 -13.30 -22.55 27.71
CA HIS A 131 -14.48 -21.78 27.32
C HIS A 131 -14.87 -21.83 25.82
N GLY A 132 -14.38 -22.82 25.06
CA GLY A 132 -14.79 -23.03 23.67
C GLY A 132 -14.08 -22.16 22.63
N LEU A 133 -13.11 -21.37 23.06
CA LEU A 133 -12.18 -20.66 22.18
C LEU A 133 -11.14 -21.63 21.61
N THR A 134 -10.64 -21.33 20.43
CA THR A 134 -9.60 -22.09 19.74
C THR A 134 -8.47 -21.15 19.37
N LEU A 135 -7.24 -21.59 19.57
CA LEU A 135 -6.03 -20.90 19.14
C LEU A 135 -5.50 -21.50 17.85
N LEU A 136 -4.99 -20.66 16.97
CA LEU A 136 -4.30 -21.04 15.74
C LEU A 136 -3.01 -20.24 15.63
N GLN A 137 -1.89 -20.95 15.51
CA GLN A 137 -0.62 -20.37 15.14
C GLN A 137 -0.29 -20.77 13.71
N PHE A 138 0.06 -19.79 12.88
CA PHE A 138 0.38 -20.02 11.47
C PHE A 138 1.44 -19.02 10.99
N GLU A 139 2.14 -19.39 9.91
CA GLU A 139 3.20 -18.58 9.31
C GLU A 139 3.16 -18.59 7.78
N SER A 140 3.71 -17.55 7.15
CA SER A 140 3.80 -17.49 5.70
C SER A 140 4.70 -18.61 5.18
N GLY A 141 4.34 -19.18 4.03
CA GLY A 141 5.14 -20.22 3.39
C GLY A 141 6.56 -19.76 3.03
N LEU A 142 7.49 -20.71 2.89
CA LEU A 142 8.85 -20.44 2.45
C LEU A 142 8.84 -19.86 1.02
N GLY A 143 9.57 -18.77 0.80
CA GLY A 143 9.66 -18.12 -0.51
C GLY A 143 8.40 -17.36 -0.94
N MET A 144 7.44 -17.17 -0.02
CA MET A 144 6.23 -16.41 -0.29
C MET A 144 6.57 -14.94 -0.56
N THR A 145 5.98 -14.37 -1.61
CA THR A 145 6.12 -12.93 -1.93
C THR A 145 5.14 -12.09 -1.14
N ASN A 146 5.36 -10.77 -1.11
CA ASN A 146 4.43 -9.83 -0.47
C ASN A 146 3.00 -9.99 -1.01
N ALA A 147 2.82 -10.00 -2.34
CA ALA A 147 1.49 -10.17 -2.94
C ALA A 147 0.83 -11.51 -2.60
N GLN A 148 1.60 -12.59 -2.51
CA GLN A 148 1.06 -13.90 -2.13
C GLN A 148 0.58 -13.90 -0.69
N SER A 149 1.33 -13.27 0.22
CA SER A 149 0.96 -13.16 1.63
C SER A 149 -0.29 -12.30 1.83
N GLU A 150 -0.37 -11.18 1.10
CA GLU A 150 -1.47 -10.22 1.16
C GLU A 150 -2.84 -10.82 0.81
N ARG A 151 -2.91 -11.93 0.06
CA ARG A 151 -4.19 -12.59 -0.23
C ARG A 151 -4.92 -13.05 1.02
N LEU A 152 -4.20 -13.67 1.97
CA LEU A 152 -4.79 -14.09 3.24
C LEU A 152 -5.03 -12.88 4.16
N LEU A 153 -4.05 -11.97 4.22
CA LEU A 153 -4.13 -10.79 5.11
C LEU A 153 -5.33 -9.92 4.73
N ASN A 154 -5.52 -9.60 3.45
CA ASN A 154 -6.67 -8.82 3.01
C ASN A 154 -8.02 -9.44 3.44
N ARG A 155 -8.15 -10.76 3.41
CA ARG A 155 -9.37 -11.47 3.85
C ARG A 155 -9.57 -11.39 5.35
N ILE A 156 -8.48 -11.53 6.12
CA ILE A 156 -8.50 -11.33 7.57
C ILE A 156 -8.91 -9.87 7.90
N TRP A 157 -8.39 -8.87 7.18
CA TRP A 157 -8.57 -7.45 7.50
C TRP A 157 -10.00 -7.02 7.14
N LYS A 158 -10.58 -7.65 6.12
CA LYS A 158 -12.02 -7.57 5.77
C LYS A 158 -12.93 -8.34 6.73
N LYS A 159 -12.39 -8.97 7.77
CA LYS A 159 -13.11 -9.78 8.75
C LYS A 159 -13.94 -10.92 8.13
N GLU A 160 -13.47 -11.52 7.03
CA GLU A 160 -14.19 -12.62 6.34
C GLU A 160 -14.39 -13.86 7.24
N PHE A 161 -13.54 -14.03 8.24
CA PHE A 161 -13.60 -15.14 9.20
C PHE A 161 -14.32 -14.76 10.50
N GLY A 162 -15.02 -13.61 10.50
CA GLY A 162 -15.65 -13.04 11.68
C GLY A 162 -14.68 -12.27 12.57
N ASP A 163 -15.10 -11.97 13.80
CA ASP A 163 -14.29 -11.25 14.77
C ASP A 163 -13.31 -12.22 15.44
N ILE A 164 -12.09 -12.26 14.91
CA ILE A 164 -10.97 -13.06 15.41
C ILE A 164 -10.00 -12.11 16.10
N ALA A 165 -9.61 -12.45 17.33
CA ALA A 165 -8.57 -11.71 18.03
C ALA A 165 -7.19 -12.19 17.55
N PHE A 166 -6.29 -11.26 17.23
CA PHE A 166 -4.91 -11.57 16.92
C PHE A 166 -4.03 -11.20 18.11
N GLY A 167 -3.31 -12.18 18.64
CA GLY A 167 -2.30 -11.94 19.67
C GLY A 167 -1.05 -11.30 19.08
N GLN A 168 -0.24 -10.66 19.93
CA GLN A 168 1.14 -10.34 19.53
C GLN A 168 1.88 -11.65 19.29
N ALA A 169 2.49 -11.81 18.12
CA ALA A 169 3.41 -12.93 17.89
C ALA A 169 4.50 -12.86 18.97
N PRO A 170 4.84 -13.99 19.65
CA PRO A 170 5.95 -13.98 20.59
C PRO A 170 7.19 -13.49 19.85
N GLN A 171 7.69 -12.32 20.24
CA GLN A 171 8.95 -11.83 19.75
C GLN A 171 10.01 -12.84 20.17
N LYS A 172 10.84 -13.26 19.21
CA LYS A 172 12.00 -14.11 19.50
C LYS A 172 12.81 -13.36 20.55
N LEU A 173 12.93 -13.95 21.75
CA LEU A 173 13.91 -13.50 22.73
C LEU A 173 15.24 -13.38 21.99
N SER A 174 15.83 -12.20 22.07
CA SER A 174 17.12 -11.86 21.52
C SER A 174 18.09 -13.03 21.68
N ALA A 175 18.82 -13.38 20.62
CA ALA A 175 19.96 -14.28 20.74
C ALA A 175 20.89 -13.78 21.86
N PRO A 176 21.54 -14.68 22.61
CA PRO A 176 22.31 -14.32 23.81
C PRO A 176 23.34 -13.25 23.48
N ASP A 177 23.47 -12.29 24.39
CA ASP A 177 24.53 -11.30 24.38
C ASP A 177 25.86 -11.98 24.05
N TYR A 178 26.47 -11.59 22.94
CA TYR A 178 27.86 -11.90 22.68
C TYR A 178 28.64 -11.18 23.78
N VAL A 179 29.03 -11.93 24.82
CA VAL A 179 30.07 -11.50 25.75
C VAL A 179 31.35 -11.44 24.94
N SER A 180 31.76 -10.23 24.59
CA SER A 180 33.12 -9.95 24.15
C SER A 180 34.00 -10.02 25.40
N ASP A 181 34.84 -11.05 25.50
CA ASP A 181 36.05 -11.02 26.34
C ASP A 181 37.08 -10.03 25.74
#